data_AF-A0A8D8JFZ2-F1
#
_entry.id   AF-A0A8D8JFZ2-F1
#
_cell.length_a   1.000
_cell.length_b   1.000
_cell.length_c   1.000
_cell.angle_alpha   90.00
_cell.angle_beta   90.00
_cell.angle_gamma   90.00
#
_symmetry.space_group_name_H-M   'P 1'
#
loop_
_entity.id
_entity.type
_entity.pdbx_description
1 polymer ?
#
loop_
_entity_poly.entity_id
_entity_poly.type
_entity_poly.pdbx_seq_one_letter_code
_entity_poly.pdbx_strand_id
1 'polypeptide(L)'
;MHFKEVCNRRCILTSSGLILVAFGVFLTFCFHAVFRDILYEELKLRPTSRGYDAWVTPPFPLSMDVYFFNWTNPEDLKNASTKPILEELGPYRFTERPEKVDIVWHNHNHTVSYRKKSVYFFDEEGSNGTLDDVISSINVVALSAANRARSWNYVKQKGVSMGLGLYDQDVYVVKTAGELLFDGYEDNMVLMGKQLFDASEVPFDRVGWFYTRNNSADLIGHYNVHTGVDDIFKIGSMAEWNYKPRTDFFAGHCGMLNGSAGEFYPPGLTKDVPIQLFTPDMCRSLPLDFEQEEEVAGIRGYKYAGGPRTVDNGTQFPETACFSAGEIVPSGVLNISSCRFGTPVFMSFPHFYGADEYYLNQVEGLNPDKSKHQLYMTMEPTMGIPLDVAARFQLNIMLESHPNIALYEDVPRTFLPVLWFEQHVTMTPEFSGEIAQALSIPTTARICGIAMLIVGAILIAWTPIARLLAQKRRDAVNDNAGTGHQEKTLLQQNLTAAILVASAPEKDPKLGKTIAEAHPLIECKMVRLADSDNTKS
;
A
#
# COMPACT_ATOMS: atom_id res chain seq x y z
N MET A 1 12.83 60.32 -24.05
CA MET A 1 13.25 59.07 -23.36
C MET A 1 12.09 58.43 -22.58
N HIS A 2 11.37 59.19 -21.75
CA HIS A 2 10.27 58.72 -20.89
C HIS A 2 9.15 57.86 -21.54
N PHE A 3 8.79 58.10 -22.80
CA PHE A 3 7.70 57.35 -23.46
C PHE A 3 8.08 55.91 -23.85
N LYS A 4 9.35 55.69 -24.26
CA LYS A 4 9.86 54.35 -24.60
C LYS A 4 9.96 53.47 -23.35
N GLU A 5 10.39 54.02 -22.23
CA GLU A 5 10.50 53.28 -20.95
C GLU A 5 9.15 52.86 -20.39
N VAL A 6 8.13 53.75 -20.46
CA VAL A 6 6.77 53.45 -20.00
C VAL A 6 6.08 52.42 -20.90
N CYS A 7 6.30 52.49 -22.22
CA CYS A 7 5.78 51.50 -23.17
C CYS A 7 6.42 50.13 -22.94
N ASN A 8 7.74 50.08 -22.76
CA ASN A 8 8.49 48.85 -22.51
C ASN A 8 8.05 48.17 -21.21
N ARG A 9 7.92 48.92 -20.11
CA ARG A 9 7.48 48.37 -18.81
C ARG A 9 6.06 47.80 -18.85
N ARG A 10 5.16 48.38 -19.65
CA ARG A 10 3.78 47.89 -19.82
C ARG A 10 3.74 46.61 -20.64
N CYS A 11 4.47 46.56 -21.75
CA CYS A 11 4.58 45.36 -22.57
C CYS A 11 5.14 44.20 -21.76
N ILE A 12 6.19 44.44 -20.95
CA ILE A 12 6.78 43.44 -20.04
C ILE A 12 5.75 42.92 -19.02
N LEU A 13 5.00 43.80 -18.36
CA LEU A 13 4.00 43.39 -17.37
C LEU A 13 2.87 42.55 -18.00
N THR A 14 2.38 42.95 -19.18
CA THR A 14 1.34 42.19 -19.89
C THR A 14 1.87 40.86 -20.42
N SER A 15 3.08 40.82 -20.97
CA SER A 15 3.66 39.57 -21.48
C SER A 15 3.95 38.59 -20.35
N SER A 16 4.49 39.06 -19.22
CA SER A 16 4.71 38.23 -18.04
C SER A 16 3.39 37.72 -17.46
N GLY A 17 2.35 38.56 -17.42
CA GLY A 17 1.01 38.13 -17.01
C GLY A 17 0.43 37.04 -17.91
N LEU A 18 0.56 37.18 -19.24
CA LEU A 18 0.11 36.17 -20.20
C LEU A 18 0.88 34.85 -20.07
N ILE A 19 2.21 34.90 -19.86
CA ILE A 19 3.04 33.70 -19.64
C ILE A 19 2.61 32.99 -18.34
N LEU A 20 2.39 33.74 -17.25
CA LEU A 20 1.91 33.19 -15.99
C LEU A 20 0.53 32.55 -16.12
N VAL A 21 -0.37 33.16 -16.87
CA VAL A 21 -1.69 32.56 -17.14
C VAL A 21 -1.52 31.28 -17.96
N ALA A 22 -0.72 31.29 -19.03
CA ALA A 22 -0.50 30.11 -19.87
C ALA A 22 0.10 28.94 -19.08
N PHE A 23 1.14 29.19 -18.28
CA PHE A 23 1.77 28.17 -17.45
C PHE A 23 0.87 27.73 -16.29
N GLY A 24 0.11 28.65 -15.69
CA GLY A 24 -0.90 28.35 -14.69
C GLY A 24 -2.01 27.43 -15.21
N VAL A 25 -2.53 27.68 -16.42
CA VAL A 25 -3.49 26.78 -17.09
C VAL A 25 -2.89 25.39 -17.29
N PHE A 26 -1.65 25.32 -17.79
CA PHE A 26 -0.96 24.04 -17.97
C PHE A 26 -0.82 23.26 -16.67
N LEU A 27 -0.31 23.90 -15.59
CA LEU A 27 -0.13 23.25 -14.30
C LEU A 27 -1.46 22.81 -13.66
N THR A 28 -2.53 23.59 -13.81
CA THR A 28 -3.83 23.27 -13.21
C THR A 28 -4.58 22.17 -13.97
N PHE A 29 -4.53 22.16 -15.31
CA PHE A 29 -5.38 21.28 -16.12
C PHE A 29 -4.64 20.16 -16.86
N CYS A 30 -3.38 20.39 -17.27
CA CYS A 30 -2.65 19.45 -18.12
C CYS A 30 -1.60 18.65 -17.35
N PHE A 31 -0.93 19.26 -16.36
CA PHE A 31 0.19 18.64 -15.67
C PHE A 31 -0.17 17.34 -14.95
N HIS A 32 -1.41 17.19 -14.45
CA HIS A 32 -1.83 15.93 -13.84
C HIS A 32 -1.75 14.74 -14.81
N ALA A 33 -2.18 14.91 -16.07
CA ALA A 33 -2.08 13.87 -17.07
C ALA A 33 -0.61 13.57 -17.43
N VAL A 34 0.19 14.62 -17.63
CA VAL A 34 1.63 14.48 -17.93
C VAL A 34 2.37 13.78 -16.79
N PHE A 35 2.08 14.16 -15.54
CA PHE A 35 2.69 13.52 -14.37
C PHE A 35 2.31 12.05 -14.26
N ARG A 36 1.05 11.69 -14.53
CA ARG A 36 0.62 10.29 -14.54
C ARG A 36 1.40 9.49 -15.57
N ASP A 37 1.61 10.02 -16.77
CA ASP A 37 2.35 9.33 -17.81
C ASP A 37 3.84 9.16 -17.42
N ILE A 38 4.45 10.18 -16.80
CA ILE A 38 5.80 10.09 -16.22
C ILE A 38 5.85 9.03 -15.12
N LEU A 39 4.90 9.06 -14.19
CA LEU A 39 4.80 8.09 -13.09
C LEU A 39 4.70 6.66 -13.62
N TYR A 40 3.85 6.42 -14.63
CA TYR A 40 3.70 5.10 -15.23
C TYR A 40 4.98 4.64 -15.94
N GLU A 41 5.76 5.54 -16.53
CA GLU A 41 7.07 5.18 -17.09
C GLU A 41 8.10 4.83 -16.02
N GLU A 42 8.09 5.53 -14.87
CA GLU A 42 8.99 5.26 -13.73
C GLU A 42 8.65 3.95 -13.00
N LEU A 43 7.37 3.55 -12.98
CA LEU A 43 6.93 2.30 -12.36
C LEU A 43 7.34 1.05 -13.16
N LYS A 44 7.56 1.17 -14.48
CA LYS A 44 7.91 0.02 -15.34
C LYS A 44 9.20 -0.65 -14.87
N LEU A 45 9.12 -1.96 -14.63
CA LEU A 45 10.24 -2.74 -14.15
C LEU A 45 11.25 -2.97 -15.30
N ARG A 46 12.46 -2.44 -15.12
CA ARG A 46 13.57 -2.54 -16.08
C ARG A 46 14.90 -2.69 -15.31
N PRO A 47 15.97 -3.23 -15.91
CA PRO A 47 17.29 -3.27 -15.28
C PRO A 47 17.82 -1.89 -14.86
N THR A 48 17.34 -0.82 -15.52
CA THR A 48 17.72 0.57 -15.25
C THR A 48 16.69 1.34 -14.44
N SER A 49 15.60 0.68 -14.00
CA SER A 49 14.56 1.34 -13.21
C SER A 49 15.07 1.69 -11.81
N ARG A 50 14.58 2.79 -11.22
CA ARG A 50 14.99 3.23 -9.89
C ARG A 50 14.68 2.19 -8.81
N GLY A 51 13.56 1.46 -8.96
CA GLY A 51 13.15 0.40 -8.02
C GLY A 51 13.81 -0.96 -8.25
N TYR A 52 14.70 -1.10 -9.24
CA TYR A 52 15.29 -2.40 -9.59
C TYR A 52 16.07 -3.03 -8.43
N ASP A 53 16.99 -2.27 -7.82
CA ASP A 53 17.83 -2.80 -6.74
C ASP A 53 17.00 -3.20 -5.51
N ALA A 54 16.00 -2.38 -5.15
CA ALA A 54 15.07 -2.70 -4.06
C ALA A 54 14.17 -3.91 -4.38
N TRP A 55 13.85 -4.14 -5.67
CA TRP A 55 13.14 -5.34 -6.09
C TRP A 55 14.03 -6.59 -6.05
N VAL A 56 15.29 -6.50 -6.47
CA VAL A 56 16.24 -7.62 -6.41
C VAL A 56 16.56 -8.00 -4.97
N THR A 57 16.93 -7.00 -4.16
CA THR A 57 17.30 -7.16 -2.76
C THR A 57 16.63 -6.06 -1.95
N PRO A 58 15.47 -6.34 -1.34
CA PRO A 58 14.80 -5.40 -0.45
C PRO A 58 15.78 -4.87 0.61
N PRO A 59 15.85 -3.55 0.81
CA PRO A 59 16.85 -2.91 1.65
C PRO A 59 16.55 -3.01 3.15
N PHE A 60 15.43 -3.64 3.51
CA PHE A 60 15.01 -3.88 4.88
C PHE A 60 14.78 -5.38 5.11
N PRO A 61 15.14 -5.91 6.30
CA PRO A 61 14.83 -7.28 6.64
C PRO A 61 13.32 -7.49 6.81
N LEU A 62 12.83 -8.68 6.47
CA LEU A 62 11.45 -9.09 6.73
C LEU A 62 11.43 -9.90 8.03
N SER A 63 10.46 -9.64 8.92
CA SER A 63 10.29 -10.46 10.12
C SER A 63 9.40 -11.65 9.80
N MET A 64 9.85 -12.84 10.20
CA MET A 64 9.07 -14.07 10.17
C MET A 64 8.94 -14.59 11.59
N ASP A 65 7.73 -14.56 12.13
CA ASP A 65 7.41 -15.07 13.45
C ASP A 65 6.70 -16.42 13.30
N VAL A 66 7.15 -17.43 14.03
CA VAL A 66 6.52 -18.76 14.05
C VAL A 66 6.02 -19.07 15.45
N TYR A 67 4.80 -19.62 15.52
CA TYR A 67 4.13 -20.00 16.75
C TYR A 67 3.73 -21.46 16.64
N PHE A 68 4.19 -22.29 17.57
CA PHE A 68 3.83 -23.71 17.61
C PHE A 68 2.61 -23.94 18.48
N PHE A 69 1.83 -24.97 18.15
CA PHE A 69 0.85 -25.55 19.04
C PHE A 69 1.43 -26.82 19.67
N ASN A 70 1.95 -26.69 20.89
CA ASN A 70 2.45 -27.81 21.67
C ASN A 70 1.30 -28.69 22.15
N TRP A 71 1.31 -29.96 21.77
CA TRP A 71 0.25 -30.92 22.11
C TRP A 71 0.55 -31.61 23.44
N THR A 72 -0.22 -31.28 24.47
CA THR A 72 0.10 -31.64 25.87
C THR A 72 -0.44 -32.98 26.34
N ASN A 73 -1.42 -33.57 25.62
CA ASN A 73 -2.04 -34.86 25.95
C ASN A 73 -2.16 -35.83 24.75
N PRO A 74 -1.08 -36.08 23.98
CA PRO A 74 -1.14 -36.94 22.79
C PRO A 74 -1.52 -38.39 23.08
N GLU A 75 -1.16 -38.92 24.24
CA GLU A 75 -1.51 -40.26 24.70
C GLU A 75 -3.02 -40.48 24.86
N ASP A 76 -3.77 -39.41 25.12
CA ASP A 76 -5.22 -39.42 25.27
C ASP A 76 -5.98 -39.34 23.95
N LEU A 77 -5.30 -39.32 22.79
CA LEU A 77 -5.92 -39.17 21.47
C LEU A 77 -7.06 -40.16 21.21
N LYS A 78 -6.91 -41.41 21.67
CA LYS A 78 -7.91 -42.48 21.47
C LYS A 78 -9.00 -42.48 22.54
N ASN A 79 -8.89 -41.63 23.56
CA ASN A 79 -9.91 -41.48 24.58
C ASN A 79 -11.01 -40.53 24.08
N ALA A 80 -12.19 -41.08 23.81
CA ALA A 80 -13.33 -40.34 23.25
C ALA A 80 -13.87 -39.21 24.15
N SER A 81 -13.46 -39.15 25.42
CA SER A 81 -13.91 -38.11 26.37
C SER A 81 -13.00 -36.89 26.44
N THR A 82 -11.84 -36.95 25.79
CA THR A 82 -10.78 -35.92 25.87
C THR A 82 -10.46 -35.39 24.49
N LYS A 83 -10.36 -34.06 24.37
CA LYS A 83 -9.92 -33.40 23.13
C LYS A 83 -8.40 -33.18 23.18
N PRO A 84 -7.73 -33.02 22.04
CA PRO A 84 -6.36 -32.50 22.02
C PRO A 84 -6.30 -31.12 22.69
N ILE A 85 -5.39 -30.98 23.65
CA ILE A 85 -5.12 -29.73 24.37
C ILE A 85 -3.82 -29.15 23.81
N LEU A 86 -3.91 -27.92 23.30
CA LEU A 86 -2.81 -27.23 22.64
C LEU A 86 -2.38 -26.02 23.47
N GLU A 87 -1.07 -25.85 23.60
CA GLU A 87 -0.46 -24.67 24.20
C GLU A 87 0.34 -23.92 23.13
N GLU A 88 0.07 -22.64 22.94
CA GLU A 88 0.83 -21.82 21.99
C GLU A 88 2.21 -21.49 22.56
N LEU A 89 3.26 -21.80 21.79
CA LEU A 89 4.65 -21.44 22.09
C LEU A 89 5.19 -20.53 21.00
N GLY A 90 5.71 -19.36 21.38
CA GLY A 90 6.31 -18.41 20.46
C GLY A 90 6.13 -16.95 20.88
N PRO A 91 6.50 -15.99 20.00
CA PRO A 91 7.09 -16.23 18.68
C PRO A 91 8.51 -16.79 18.76
N TYR A 92 8.86 -17.64 17.79
CA TYR A 92 10.22 -17.92 17.35
C TYR A 92 10.48 -17.03 16.13
N ARG A 93 11.20 -15.93 16.33
CA ARG A 93 11.41 -14.89 15.34
C ARG A 93 12.65 -15.15 14.49
N PHE A 94 12.51 -14.94 13.18
CA PHE A 94 13.58 -14.98 12.21
C PHE A 94 13.60 -13.70 11.38
N THR A 95 14.78 -13.15 11.19
CA THR A 95 15.06 -12.11 10.22
C THR A 95 15.32 -12.77 8.86
N GLU A 96 14.41 -12.59 7.90
CA GLU A 96 14.59 -13.03 6.50
C GLU A 96 15.30 -11.95 5.68
N ARG A 97 16.33 -12.36 4.93
CA ARG A 97 16.98 -11.55 3.90
C ARG A 97 16.75 -12.19 2.53
N PRO A 98 15.75 -11.73 1.77
CA PRO A 98 15.46 -12.26 0.44
C PRO A 98 16.33 -11.62 -0.65
N GLU A 99 16.64 -12.40 -1.67
CA GLU A 99 17.37 -12.01 -2.88
C GLU A 99 16.76 -12.71 -4.09
N LYS A 100 16.55 -11.97 -5.19
CA LYS A 100 16.19 -12.55 -6.48
C LYS A 100 17.44 -12.98 -7.23
N VAL A 101 17.50 -14.26 -7.59
CA VAL A 101 18.62 -14.87 -8.30
C VAL A 101 18.18 -15.39 -9.67
N ASP A 102 19.13 -15.63 -10.56
CA ASP A 102 18.90 -16.14 -11.92
C ASP A 102 17.92 -15.29 -12.73
N ILE A 103 18.07 -13.96 -12.66
CA ILE A 103 17.17 -13.02 -13.32
C ILE A 103 17.40 -13.05 -14.84
N VAL A 104 16.33 -13.34 -15.59
CA VAL A 104 16.34 -13.40 -17.06
C VAL A 104 15.21 -12.54 -17.62
N TRP A 105 15.56 -11.59 -18.49
CA TRP A 105 14.62 -10.65 -19.09
C TRP A 105 14.13 -11.12 -20.46
N HIS A 106 12.82 -11.10 -20.67
CA HIS A 106 12.18 -11.60 -21.87
C HIS A 106 11.48 -10.46 -22.63
N ASN A 107 12.26 -9.76 -23.47
CA ASN A 107 11.75 -8.60 -24.21
C ASN A 107 10.61 -8.93 -25.19
N HIS A 108 10.54 -10.17 -25.68
CA HIS A 108 9.56 -10.59 -26.68
C HIS A 108 8.13 -10.73 -26.12
N ASN A 109 7.98 -10.99 -24.82
CA ASN A 109 6.70 -11.13 -24.13
C ASN A 109 6.56 -10.17 -22.94
N HIS A 110 7.52 -9.25 -22.76
CA HIS A 110 7.54 -8.22 -21.72
C HIS A 110 7.49 -8.79 -20.29
N THR A 111 8.13 -9.94 -20.06
CA THR A 111 8.21 -10.59 -18.74
C THR A 111 9.64 -10.63 -18.22
N VAL A 112 9.78 -10.91 -16.92
CA VAL A 112 11.05 -11.21 -16.26
C VAL A 112 10.91 -12.50 -15.47
N SER A 113 11.91 -13.36 -15.59
CA SER A 113 12.02 -14.62 -14.86
C SER A 113 13.07 -14.53 -13.76
N TYR A 114 12.82 -15.17 -12.62
CA TYR A 114 13.76 -15.21 -11.50
C TYR A 114 13.40 -16.35 -10.53
N ARG A 115 14.33 -16.66 -9.63
CA ARG A 115 14.06 -17.45 -8.42
C ARG A 115 14.25 -16.59 -7.18
N LYS A 116 13.55 -16.92 -6.10
CA LYS A 116 13.71 -16.24 -4.79
C LYS A 116 14.57 -17.10 -3.88
N LYS A 117 15.66 -16.53 -3.38
CA LYS A 117 16.56 -17.12 -2.40
C LYS A 117 16.47 -16.32 -1.10
N SER A 118 16.32 -16.98 0.04
CA SER A 118 16.23 -16.29 1.33
C SER A 118 17.18 -16.88 2.34
N VAL A 119 17.84 -16.03 3.14
CA VAL A 119 18.62 -16.44 4.31
C VAL A 119 17.87 -16.03 5.57
N TYR A 120 17.72 -16.98 6.50
CA TYR A 120 17.00 -16.79 7.74
C TYR A 120 17.97 -16.76 8.91
N PHE A 121 17.87 -15.72 9.75
CA PHE A 121 18.68 -15.56 10.96
C PHE A 121 17.75 -15.57 12.17
N PHE A 122 17.96 -16.48 13.10
CA PHE A 122 17.19 -16.52 14.34
C PHE A 122 17.47 -15.25 15.17
N ASP A 123 16.39 -14.60 15.62
CA ASP A 123 16.42 -13.40 16.46
C ASP A 123 16.01 -13.81 17.89
N GLU A 124 17.02 -14.11 18.72
CA GLU A 124 16.82 -14.54 20.10
C GLU A 124 16.19 -13.45 20.96
N GLU A 125 16.54 -12.18 20.74
CA GLU A 125 16.00 -11.04 21.52
C GLU A 125 14.53 -10.76 21.21
N GLY A 126 14.12 -10.97 19.95
CA GLY A 126 12.74 -10.82 19.49
C GLY A 126 11.88 -12.07 19.70
N SER A 127 12.44 -13.16 20.23
CA SER A 127 11.75 -14.42 20.49
C SER A 127 11.35 -14.57 21.95
N ASN A 128 10.27 -15.32 22.22
CA ASN A 128 9.84 -15.67 23.59
C ASN A 128 10.28 -17.09 24.00
N GLY A 129 11.17 -17.71 23.23
CA GLY A 129 11.64 -19.07 23.39
C GLY A 129 12.94 -19.30 22.65
N THR A 130 13.52 -20.49 22.81
CA THR A 130 14.78 -20.88 22.18
C THR A 130 14.57 -21.99 21.14
N LEU A 131 15.48 -22.14 20.18
CA LEU A 131 15.38 -23.24 19.22
C LEU A 131 15.51 -24.63 19.88
N ASP A 132 15.97 -24.70 21.13
CA ASP A 132 16.06 -25.93 21.92
C ASP A 132 14.75 -26.28 22.66
N ASP A 133 13.73 -25.42 22.60
CA ASP A 133 12.44 -25.66 23.23
C ASP A 133 11.81 -26.94 22.68
N VAL A 134 11.37 -27.82 23.58
CA VAL A 134 10.84 -29.14 23.23
C VAL A 134 9.35 -29.07 22.99
N ILE A 135 8.92 -29.47 21.79
CA ILE A 135 7.55 -29.42 21.31
C ILE A 135 7.07 -30.83 20.99
N SER A 136 5.93 -31.19 21.56
CA SER A 136 5.16 -32.38 21.18
C SER A 136 4.22 -32.01 20.02
N SER A 137 4.34 -32.70 18.89
CA SER A 137 3.54 -32.44 17.70
C SER A 137 3.14 -33.75 17.00
N ILE A 138 2.16 -33.69 16.10
CA ILE A 138 1.73 -34.85 15.32
C ILE A 138 2.90 -35.41 14.49
N ASN A 139 3.03 -36.74 14.44
CA ASN A 139 3.98 -37.42 13.57
C ASN A 139 3.48 -37.35 12.12
N VAL A 140 3.87 -36.28 11.42
CA VAL A 140 3.44 -36.04 10.04
C VAL A 140 3.96 -37.11 9.08
N VAL A 141 5.11 -37.75 9.35
CA VAL A 141 5.68 -38.79 8.49
C VAL A 141 4.82 -40.04 8.53
N ALA A 142 4.56 -40.56 9.74
CA ALA A 142 3.73 -41.75 9.92
C ALA A 142 2.32 -41.53 9.37
N LEU A 143 1.73 -40.35 9.61
CA LEU A 143 0.41 -40.02 9.09
C LEU A 143 0.40 -39.88 7.57
N SER A 144 1.42 -39.27 6.97
CA SER A 144 1.52 -39.15 5.51
C SER A 144 1.62 -40.53 4.84
N ALA A 145 2.40 -41.44 5.42
CA ALA A 145 2.49 -42.82 4.95
C ALA A 145 1.13 -43.53 5.03
N ALA A 146 0.40 -43.36 6.14
CA ALA A 146 -0.93 -43.94 6.32
C ALA A 146 -1.96 -43.36 5.34
N ASN A 147 -1.98 -42.03 5.17
CA ASN A 147 -2.89 -41.34 4.26
C ASN A 147 -2.65 -41.75 2.80
N ARG A 148 -1.38 -41.82 2.38
CA ARG A 148 -1.02 -42.29 1.03
C ARG A 148 -1.47 -43.74 0.80
N ALA A 149 -1.31 -44.60 1.81
CA ALA A 149 -1.68 -46.00 1.74
C ALA A 149 -3.20 -46.25 1.70
N ARG A 150 -4.04 -45.26 2.05
CA ARG A 150 -5.51 -45.39 2.08
C ARG A 150 -6.11 -45.92 0.78
N SER A 151 -5.52 -45.55 -0.37
CA SER A 151 -5.97 -45.97 -1.69
C SER A 151 -5.39 -47.32 -2.16
N TRP A 152 -4.45 -47.90 -1.41
CA TRP A 152 -3.78 -49.15 -1.79
C TRP A 152 -4.63 -50.37 -1.43
N ASN A 153 -4.25 -51.55 -1.95
CA ASN A 153 -4.90 -52.79 -1.55
C ASN A 153 -4.58 -53.17 -0.09
N TYR A 154 -5.43 -54.00 0.51
CA TYR A 154 -5.36 -54.43 1.90
C TYR A 154 -3.97 -54.94 2.33
N VAL A 155 -3.31 -55.75 1.50
CA VAL A 155 -1.99 -56.32 1.81
C VAL A 155 -0.94 -55.22 1.95
N LYS A 156 -0.93 -54.24 1.03
CA LYS A 156 -0.01 -53.10 1.13
C LYS A 156 -0.31 -52.21 2.33
N GLN A 157 -1.58 -52.00 2.68
CA GLN A 157 -1.96 -51.24 3.88
C GLN A 157 -1.45 -51.92 5.16
N LYS A 158 -1.62 -53.24 5.28
CA LYS A 158 -1.07 -54.02 6.40
C LYS A 158 0.46 -54.03 6.41
N GLY A 159 1.10 -54.01 5.24
CA GLY A 159 2.56 -53.81 5.12
C GLY A 159 3.02 -52.49 5.73
N VAL A 160 2.32 -51.38 5.45
CA VAL A 160 2.59 -50.08 6.08
C VAL A 160 2.37 -50.14 7.58
N SER A 161 1.26 -50.74 8.02
CA SER A 161 0.98 -50.95 9.46
C SER A 161 2.09 -51.71 10.17
N MET A 162 2.63 -52.77 9.54
CA MET A 162 3.73 -53.56 10.08
C MET A 162 5.02 -52.75 10.12
N GLY A 163 5.33 -51.98 9.05
CA GLY A 163 6.48 -51.10 9.01
C GLY A 163 6.47 -50.07 10.14
N LEU A 164 5.35 -49.37 10.32
CA LEU A 164 5.20 -48.39 11.42
C LEU A 164 5.44 -49.03 12.80
N GLY A 165 4.92 -50.24 13.03
CA GLY A 165 5.17 -50.97 14.28
C GLY A 165 6.61 -51.47 14.44
N LEU A 166 7.27 -51.91 13.37
CA LEU A 166 8.67 -52.36 13.41
C LEU A 166 9.65 -51.24 13.72
N TYR A 167 9.34 -50.01 13.29
CA TYR A 167 10.15 -48.82 13.53
C TYR A 167 9.67 -47.99 14.72
N ASP A 168 8.83 -48.58 15.59
CA ASP A 168 8.34 -47.98 16.83
C ASP A 168 7.76 -46.57 16.63
N GLN A 169 7.00 -46.40 15.55
CA GLN A 169 6.38 -45.12 15.23
C GLN A 169 5.16 -44.85 16.11
N ASP A 170 5.09 -43.64 16.64
CA ASP A 170 3.94 -43.14 17.41
C ASP A 170 3.13 -42.11 16.59
N VAL A 171 1.92 -41.78 17.04
CA VAL A 171 1.06 -40.75 16.45
C VAL A 171 1.63 -39.34 16.60
N TYR A 172 2.52 -39.14 17.57
CA TYR A 172 3.19 -37.87 17.86
C TYR A 172 4.71 -38.04 17.88
N VAL A 173 5.41 -36.92 17.77
CA VAL A 173 6.86 -36.81 17.92
C VAL A 173 7.17 -35.68 18.89
N VAL A 174 8.25 -35.84 19.64
CA VAL A 174 8.77 -34.82 20.55
C VAL A 174 10.12 -34.36 20.02
N LYS A 175 10.20 -33.11 19.59
CA LYS A 175 11.36 -32.53 18.90
C LYS A 175 11.59 -31.10 19.34
N THR A 176 12.82 -30.62 19.15
CA THR A 176 13.13 -29.20 19.40
C THR A 176 12.51 -28.29 18.34
N ALA A 177 12.29 -27.01 18.66
CA ALA A 177 11.81 -26.03 17.70
C ALA A 177 12.74 -25.92 16.47
N GLY A 178 14.06 -25.95 16.66
CA GLY A 178 15.05 -25.96 15.57
C GLY A 178 14.89 -27.15 14.62
N GLU A 179 14.73 -28.36 15.18
CA GLU A 179 14.48 -29.59 14.44
C GLU A 179 13.18 -29.55 13.65
N LEU A 180 12.09 -29.03 14.23
CA LEU A 180 10.79 -28.91 13.56
C LEU A 180 10.79 -27.84 12.45
N LEU A 181 11.66 -26.83 12.55
CA LEU A 181 11.74 -25.72 11.59
C LEU A 181 12.78 -25.94 10.49
N PHE A 182 14.00 -25.45 10.70
CA PHE A 182 15.03 -25.30 9.65
C PHE A 182 16.09 -26.39 9.67
N ASP A 183 16.44 -26.94 10.83
CA ASP A 183 17.52 -27.94 10.94
C ASP A 183 17.07 -29.30 10.42
N GLY A 184 15.79 -29.62 10.64
CA GLY A 184 15.19 -30.90 10.29
C GLY A 184 15.68 -32.04 11.18
N TYR A 185 14.78 -32.93 11.58
CA TYR A 185 15.17 -34.16 12.26
C TYR A 185 15.23 -35.35 11.29
N GLU A 186 16.06 -36.33 11.64
CA GLU A 186 16.12 -37.60 10.93
C GLU A 186 14.99 -38.52 11.37
N ASP A 187 14.36 -39.18 10.39
CA ASP A 187 13.29 -40.13 10.61
C ASP A 187 13.57 -41.43 9.83
N ASN A 188 13.52 -42.56 10.54
CA ASN A 188 13.84 -43.86 9.96
C ASN A 188 12.90 -44.26 8.82
N MET A 189 11.63 -43.83 8.86
CA MET A 189 10.66 -44.09 7.80
C MET A 189 10.96 -43.25 6.55
N VAL A 190 11.47 -42.03 6.69
CA VAL A 190 11.93 -41.22 5.55
C VAL A 190 13.14 -41.88 4.90
N LEU A 191 14.13 -42.30 5.69
CA LEU A 191 15.34 -42.98 5.19
C LEU A 191 14.99 -44.27 4.44
N MET A 192 14.06 -45.06 4.96
CA MET A 192 13.55 -46.26 4.28
C MET A 192 12.75 -45.90 3.04
N GLY A 193 11.87 -44.89 3.12
CA GLY A 193 11.05 -44.43 2.01
C GLY A 193 11.87 -44.05 0.79
N LYS A 194 13.02 -43.39 0.99
CA LYS A 194 13.97 -43.06 -0.09
C LYS A 194 14.58 -44.29 -0.79
N GLN A 195 14.66 -45.43 -0.12
CA GLN A 195 15.16 -46.67 -0.71
C GLN A 195 14.07 -47.44 -1.47
N LEU A 196 12.80 -47.23 -1.10
CA LEU A 196 11.65 -47.99 -1.61
C LEU A 196 10.85 -47.24 -2.68
N PHE A 197 10.87 -45.92 -2.68
CA PHE A 197 10.07 -45.05 -3.54
C PHE A 197 10.96 -44.12 -4.36
N ASP A 198 10.38 -43.58 -5.44
CA ASP A 198 11.08 -42.62 -6.29
C ASP A 198 11.39 -41.32 -5.53
N ALA A 199 12.48 -40.65 -5.90
CA ALA A 199 12.89 -39.39 -5.30
C ALA A 199 11.84 -38.27 -5.42
N SER A 200 10.93 -38.35 -6.40
CA SER A 200 9.80 -37.41 -6.50
C SER A 200 8.72 -37.62 -5.44
N GLU A 201 8.66 -38.81 -4.84
CA GLU A 201 7.71 -39.13 -3.77
C GLU A 201 8.27 -38.83 -2.38
N VAL A 202 9.58 -39.03 -2.19
CA VAL A 202 10.30 -38.73 -0.94
C VAL A 202 11.50 -37.83 -1.26
N PRO A 203 11.27 -36.52 -1.48
CA PRO A 203 12.30 -35.61 -1.99
C PRO A 203 13.30 -35.13 -0.94
N PHE A 204 13.01 -35.31 0.35
CA PHE A 204 13.83 -34.83 1.45
C PHE A 204 14.42 -35.98 2.26
N ASP A 205 15.59 -35.77 2.85
CA ASP A 205 16.28 -36.67 3.78
C ASP A 205 15.96 -36.40 5.26
N ARG A 206 15.50 -35.20 5.59
CA ARG A 206 15.06 -34.82 6.93
C ARG A 206 13.67 -34.21 6.91
N VAL A 207 13.06 -34.17 8.08
CA VAL A 207 11.69 -33.67 8.30
C VAL A 207 11.75 -32.34 9.03
N GLY A 208 11.18 -31.30 8.43
CA GLY A 208 11.03 -29.98 9.04
C GLY A 208 10.18 -29.08 8.14
N TRP A 209 9.40 -28.17 8.74
CA TRP A 209 8.43 -27.33 8.02
C TRP A 209 9.09 -26.34 7.06
N PHE A 210 10.32 -25.92 7.38
CA PHE A 210 11.13 -25.00 6.58
C PHE A 210 12.48 -25.61 6.18
N TYR A 211 12.63 -26.93 6.33
CA TYR A 211 13.83 -27.65 5.94
C TYR A 211 14.16 -27.41 4.46
N THR A 212 15.44 -27.23 4.13
CA THR A 212 15.98 -26.82 2.81
C THR A 212 15.65 -25.41 2.33
N ARG A 213 14.84 -24.60 3.04
CA ARG A 213 14.57 -23.21 2.62
C ARG A 213 15.76 -22.28 2.80
N ASN A 214 16.52 -22.48 3.86
CA ASN A 214 17.58 -21.55 4.22
C ASN A 214 18.68 -21.54 3.14
N ASN A 215 18.97 -20.37 2.61
CA ASN A 215 20.00 -20.14 1.59
C ASN A 215 19.78 -20.95 0.29
N SER A 216 18.52 -21.29 -0.03
CA SER A 216 18.14 -22.05 -1.22
C SER A 216 17.12 -21.29 -2.08
N ALA A 217 17.17 -21.52 -3.39
CA ALA A 217 16.23 -20.97 -4.37
C ALA A 217 15.30 -22.05 -4.97
N ASP A 218 15.44 -23.31 -4.53
CA ASP A 218 14.83 -24.44 -5.21
C ASP A 218 13.39 -24.72 -4.75
N LEU A 219 13.04 -24.41 -3.49
CA LEU A 219 11.74 -24.81 -2.92
C LEU A 219 10.57 -23.92 -3.38
N ILE A 220 10.79 -22.61 -3.52
CA ILE A 220 9.73 -21.64 -3.84
C ILE A 220 9.39 -21.67 -5.35
N GLY A 221 10.31 -22.17 -6.17
CA GLY A 221 10.14 -22.35 -7.61
C GLY A 221 10.56 -21.14 -8.43
N HIS A 222 10.30 -21.24 -9.73
CA HIS A 222 10.68 -20.27 -10.74
C HIS A 222 9.50 -19.36 -11.11
N TYR A 223 9.68 -18.06 -10.93
CA TYR A 223 8.68 -17.05 -11.27
C TYR A 223 8.91 -16.52 -12.67
N ASN A 224 7.81 -16.20 -13.36
CA ASN A 224 7.81 -15.34 -14.55
C ASN A 224 6.67 -14.33 -14.38
N VAL A 225 7.01 -13.05 -14.32
CA VAL A 225 6.06 -11.95 -14.05
C VAL A 225 6.13 -10.88 -15.12
N HIS A 226 5.01 -10.21 -15.35
CA HIS A 226 4.94 -9.09 -16.29
C HIS A 226 5.67 -7.85 -15.75
N THR A 227 6.44 -7.21 -16.61
CA THR A 227 7.27 -6.04 -16.28
C THR A 227 6.51 -4.72 -16.31
N GLY A 228 5.32 -4.70 -16.93
CA GLY A 228 4.53 -3.49 -17.18
C GLY A 228 5.01 -2.64 -18.37
N VAL A 229 6.05 -3.09 -19.09
CA VAL A 229 6.64 -2.33 -20.20
C VAL A 229 5.67 -2.17 -21.37
N ASP A 230 4.94 -3.23 -21.72
CA ASP A 230 3.86 -3.21 -22.73
C ASP A 230 2.61 -2.51 -22.22
N ASP A 231 2.19 -2.89 -21.02
CA ASP A 231 0.98 -2.41 -20.37
C ASP A 231 1.22 -2.33 -18.87
N ILE A 232 1.22 -1.10 -18.34
CA ILE A 232 1.46 -0.85 -16.92
C ILE A 232 0.42 -1.54 -16.03
N PHE A 233 -0.79 -1.81 -16.55
CA PHE A 233 -1.84 -2.49 -15.80
C PHE A 233 -1.59 -4.00 -15.64
N LYS A 234 -0.50 -4.54 -16.20
CA LYS A 234 -0.03 -5.91 -15.97
C LYS A 234 1.15 -6.00 -15.02
N ILE A 235 1.74 -4.89 -14.57
CA ILE A 235 2.96 -4.93 -13.76
C ILE A 235 2.81 -5.86 -12.55
N GLY A 236 3.83 -6.69 -12.33
CA GLY A 236 3.89 -7.63 -11.20
C GLY A 236 2.96 -8.83 -11.32
N SER A 237 2.07 -8.88 -12.33
CA SER A 237 1.16 -10.01 -12.51
C SER A 237 1.89 -11.27 -12.95
N MET A 238 1.45 -12.41 -12.44
CA MET A 238 2.00 -13.73 -12.76
C MET A 238 1.68 -14.10 -14.21
N ALA A 239 2.71 -14.45 -14.97
CA ALA A 239 2.56 -15.05 -16.30
C ALA A 239 2.74 -16.58 -16.21
N GLU A 240 3.81 -17.03 -15.54
CA GLU A 240 4.08 -18.45 -15.32
C GLU A 240 4.71 -18.67 -13.94
N TRP A 241 4.47 -19.87 -13.40
CA TRP A 241 5.17 -20.40 -12.24
C TRP A 241 5.62 -21.82 -12.57
N ASN A 242 6.91 -22.10 -12.37
CA ASN A 242 7.54 -23.35 -12.80
C ASN A 242 7.26 -23.69 -14.27
N TYR A 243 7.41 -22.68 -15.14
CA TYR A 243 7.26 -22.78 -16.60
C TYR A 243 5.87 -23.20 -17.08
N LYS A 244 4.84 -22.98 -16.24
CA LYS A 244 3.45 -23.25 -16.55
C LYS A 244 2.58 -22.03 -16.23
N PRO A 245 1.55 -21.73 -17.05
CA PRO A 245 0.63 -20.61 -16.81
C PRO A 245 -0.45 -20.93 -15.76
N ARG A 246 -0.44 -22.14 -15.21
CA ARG A 246 -1.38 -22.64 -14.21
C ARG A 246 -0.70 -23.66 -13.30
N THR A 247 -1.22 -23.83 -12.10
CA THR A 247 -0.88 -24.96 -11.24
C THR A 247 -1.70 -26.19 -11.65
N ASP A 248 -1.10 -27.37 -11.47
CA ASP A 248 -1.74 -28.66 -11.74
C ASP A 248 -2.45 -29.23 -10.48
N PHE A 249 -2.39 -28.49 -9.37
CA PHE A 249 -2.91 -28.92 -8.07
C PHE A 249 -4.43 -28.78 -7.93
N PHE A 250 -5.04 -27.90 -8.73
CA PHE A 250 -6.46 -27.59 -8.67
C PHE A 250 -7.10 -27.60 -10.07
N ALA A 251 -8.34 -28.09 -10.13
CA ALA A 251 -9.08 -28.25 -11.38
C ALA A 251 -9.60 -26.90 -11.92
N GLY A 252 -9.84 -26.81 -13.23
CA GLY A 252 -10.54 -25.66 -13.84
C GLY A 252 -9.80 -24.34 -13.65
N HIS A 253 -10.53 -23.29 -13.27
CA HIS A 253 -10.01 -21.94 -13.03
C HIS A 253 -9.26 -21.80 -11.70
N CYS A 254 -9.48 -22.71 -10.74
CA CYS A 254 -8.83 -22.69 -9.43
C CYS A 254 -7.29 -22.80 -9.50
N GLY A 255 -6.76 -23.42 -10.55
CA GLY A 255 -5.32 -23.51 -10.79
C GLY A 255 -4.70 -22.31 -11.51
N MET A 256 -5.48 -21.29 -11.89
CA MET A 256 -4.94 -20.15 -12.65
C MET A 256 -4.05 -19.25 -11.77
N LEU A 257 -2.96 -18.76 -12.36
CA LEU A 257 -2.02 -17.84 -11.71
C LEU A 257 -2.52 -16.39 -11.82
N ASN A 258 -3.57 -16.06 -11.08
CA ASN A 258 -4.12 -14.72 -11.10
C ASN A 258 -3.38 -13.79 -10.11
N GLY A 259 -3.30 -12.50 -10.44
CA GLY A 259 -2.73 -11.50 -9.53
C GLY A 259 -1.21 -11.46 -9.52
N SER A 260 -0.67 -10.93 -8.44
CA SER A 260 0.75 -10.60 -8.28
C SER A 260 1.50 -11.63 -7.45
N ALA A 261 2.83 -11.67 -7.58
CA ALA A 261 3.73 -12.34 -6.64
C ALA A 261 3.81 -11.65 -5.26
N GLY A 262 3.11 -10.52 -5.07
CA GLY A 262 2.97 -9.80 -3.79
C GLY A 262 3.78 -8.52 -3.67
N GLU A 263 4.58 -8.19 -4.68
CA GLU A 263 5.57 -7.09 -4.62
C GLU A 263 5.08 -5.84 -5.34
N PHE A 264 4.52 -6.01 -6.55
CA PHE A 264 4.01 -4.93 -7.38
C PHE A 264 2.58 -5.24 -7.80
N TYR A 265 1.74 -4.21 -7.82
CA TYR A 265 0.38 -4.29 -8.32
C TYR A 265 0.12 -3.19 -9.35
N PRO A 266 -0.87 -3.39 -10.24
CA PRO A 266 -1.30 -2.36 -11.17
C PRO A 266 -1.68 -1.05 -10.47
N PRO A 267 -1.35 0.12 -11.06
CA PRO A 267 -1.75 1.41 -10.51
C PRO A 267 -3.27 1.63 -10.63
N GLY A 268 -3.83 2.49 -9.78
CA GLY A 268 -5.24 2.85 -9.81
C GLY A 268 -6.16 1.81 -9.18
N LEU A 269 -5.76 1.26 -8.02
CA LEU A 269 -6.56 0.30 -7.26
C LEU A 269 -7.91 0.89 -6.86
N THR A 270 -8.96 0.07 -6.94
CA THR A 270 -10.33 0.43 -6.56
C THR A 270 -10.81 -0.44 -5.41
N LYS A 271 -11.85 0.02 -4.71
CA LYS A 271 -12.42 -0.69 -3.56
C LYS A 271 -13.31 -1.87 -3.95
N ASP A 272 -13.81 -1.86 -5.19
CA ASP A 272 -14.79 -2.84 -5.67
C ASP A 272 -14.14 -4.12 -6.21
N VAL A 273 -12.83 -4.08 -6.50
CA VAL A 273 -12.08 -5.18 -7.10
C VAL A 273 -11.09 -5.73 -6.08
N PRO A 274 -11.13 -7.04 -5.75
CA PRO A 274 -10.16 -7.64 -4.86
C PRO A 274 -8.77 -7.71 -5.52
N ILE A 275 -7.73 -7.53 -4.70
CA ILE A 275 -6.37 -7.85 -5.13
C ILE A 275 -6.12 -9.35 -4.99
N GLN A 276 -5.23 -9.89 -5.80
CA GLN A 276 -4.88 -11.31 -5.77
C GLN A 276 -3.39 -11.49 -5.54
N LEU A 277 -3.06 -12.35 -4.57
CA LEU A 277 -1.71 -12.72 -4.20
C LEU A 277 -1.47 -14.18 -4.55
N PHE A 278 -0.56 -14.45 -5.48
CA PHE A 278 -0.05 -15.80 -5.72
C PHE A 278 1.08 -16.10 -4.73
N THR A 279 0.94 -17.19 -3.98
CA THR A 279 2.00 -17.70 -3.11
C THR A 279 2.18 -19.21 -3.29
N PRO A 280 3.40 -19.69 -3.57
CA PRO A 280 3.71 -21.12 -3.65
C PRO A 280 3.36 -21.88 -2.38
N ASP A 281 3.37 -21.23 -1.22
CA ASP A 281 3.06 -21.88 0.05
C ASP A 281 1.61 -22.34 0.16
N MET A 282 0.70 -21.64 -0.52
CA MET A 282 -0.72 -22.01 -0.66
C MET A 282 -1.01 -22.73 -1.98
N CYS A 283 -0.03 -22.81 -2.88
CA CYS A 283 -0.13 -23.48 -4.18
C CYS A 283 -1.17 -22.89 -5.14
N ARG A 284 -1.61 -21.65 -4.89
CA ARG A 284 -2.64 -20.93 -5.66
C ARG A 284 -2.60 -19.41 -5.41
N SER A 285 -3.43 -18.70 -6.16
CA SER A 285 -3.76 -17.29 -5.90
C SER A 285 -4.85 -17.14 -4.85
N LEU A 286 -4.65 -16.19 -3.95
CA LEU A 286 -5.52 -15.82 -2.85
C LEU A 286 -6.16 -14.44 -3.10
N PRO A 287 -7.49 -14.32 -3.15
CA PRO A 287 -8.15 -13.02 -3.21
C PRO A 287 -8.15 -12.35 -1.82
N LEU A 288 -7.94 -11.03 -1.81
CA LEU A 288 -8.08 -10.15 -0.64
C LEU A 288 -9.08 -9.05 -0.98
N ASP A 289 -10.14 -8.95 -0.20
CA ASP A 289 -11.24 -8.00 -0.40
C ASP A 289 -10.94 -6.68 0.33
N PHE A 290 -11.40 -5.55 -0.21
CA PHE A 290 -11.26 -4.26 0.46
C PHE A 290 -12.03 -4.26 1.80
N GLU A 291 -11.36 -3.84 2.87
CA GLU A 291 -11.96 -3.74 4.20
C GLU A 291 -12.19 -2.28 4.59
N GLN A 292 -11.14 -1.46 4.57
CA GLN A 292 -11.20 -0.06 5.03
C GLN A 292 -10.10 0.82 4.43
N GLU A 293 -10.30 2.14 4.50
CA GLU A 293 -9.20 3.10 4.30
C GLU A 293 -8.46 3.27 5.63
N GLU A 294 -7.13 3.36 5.57
CA GLU A 294 -6.29 3.68 6.72
C GLU A 294 -5.08 4.50 6.30
N GLU A 295 -4.33 5.01 7.27
CA GLU A 295 -3.13 5.81 7.03
C GLU A 295 -1.92 5.06 7.58
N VAL A 296 -0.92 4.83 6.72
CA VAL A 296 0.34 4.19 7.08
C VAL A 296 1.46 5.19 6.79
N ALA A 297 2.20 5.58 7.82
CA ALA A 297 3.30 6.55 7.72
C ALA A 297 2.93 7.86 6.99
N GLY A 298 1.71 8.39 7.21
CA GLY A 298 1.25 9.62 6.55
C GLY A 298 0.69 9.45 5.14
N ILE A 299 0.64 8.21 4.63
CA ILE A 299 0.14 7.88 3.29
C ILE A 299 -1.23 7.21 3.42
N ARG A 300 -2.22 7.72 2.68
CA ARG A 300 -3.54 7.08 2.60
C ARG A 300 -3.44 5.75 1.86
N GLY A 301 -3.82 4.67 2.52
CA GLY A 301 -3.84 3.32 1.99
C GLY A 301 -5.25 2.70 1.98
N TYR A 302 -5.41 1.68 1.14
CA TYR A 302 -6.56 0.79 1.11
C TYR A 302 -6.14 -0.55 1.72
N LYS A 303 -6.74 -0.92 2.84
CA LYS A 303 -6.51 -2.20 3.48
C LYS A 303 -7.35 -3.27 2.81
N TYR A 304 -6.69 -4.21 2.14
CA TYR A 304 -7.29 -5.42 1.61
C TYR A 304 -7.01 -6.57 2.58
N ALA A 305 -8.03 -7.34 2.94
CA ALA A 305 -7.92 -8.39 3.94
C ALA A 305 -8.38 -9.75 3.41
N GLY A 306 -7.81 -10.81 3.98
CA GLY A 306 -8.25 -12.17 3.78
C GLY A 306 -9.63 -12.35 4.42
N GLY A 307 -10.64 -12.61 3.59
CA GLY A 307 -12.01 -12.87 4.01
C GLY A 307 -12.37 -14.36 3.95
N PRO A 308 -13.63 -14.73 4.24
CA PRO A 308 -14.10 -16.10 4.13
C PRO A 308 -13.82 -16.74 2.76
N ARG A 309 -13.91 -15.94 1.69
CA ARG A 309 -13.62 -16.34 0.30
C ARG A 309 -12.19 -16.85 0.09
N THR A 310 -11.22 -16.33 0.83
CA THR A 310 -9.78 -16.60 0.61
C THR A 310 -9.43 -18.07 0.85
N VAL A 311 -10.05 -18.68 1.86
CA VAL A 311 -9.81 -20.07 2.29
C VAL A 311 -11.05 -20.97 2.12
N ASP A 312 -12.03 -20.54 1.33
CA ASP A 312 -13.23 -21.34 1.07
C ASP A 312 -12.97 -22.48 0.08
N ASN A 313 -13.79 -23.51 0.17
CA ASN A 313 -13.69 -24.75 -0.60
C ASN A 313 -14.96 -25.08 -1.41
N GLY A 314 -15.86 -24.11 -1.57
CA GLY A 314 -17.16 -24.26 -2.24
C GLY A 314 -18.35 -24.22 -1.29
N THR A 315 -18.12 -24.20 0.02
CA THR A 315 -19.19 -24.23 1.02
C THR A 315 -19.95 -22.89 1.07
N GLN A 316 -19.23 -21.77 0.98
CA GLN A 316 -19.84 -20.43 0.99
C GLN A 316 -19.90 -19.79 -0.41
N PHE A 317 -18.91 -20.06 -1.26
CA PHE A 317 -18.75 -19.43 -2.57
C PHE A 317 -18.69 -20.50 -3.68
N PRO A 318 -19.71 -20.64 -4.55
CA PRO A 318 -19.73 -21.68 -5.58
C PRO A 318 -18.50 -21.73 -6.50
N GLU A 319 -17.88 -20.58 -6.76
CA GLU A 319 -16.67 -20.43 -7.58
C GLU A 319 -15.40 -21.03 -6.94
N THR A 320 -15.39 -21.30 -5.63
CA THR A 320 -14.25 -21.91 -4.92
C THR A 320 -14.39 -23.44 -4.81
N ALA A 321 -15.47 -24.03 -5.35
CA ALA A 321 -15.76 -25.46 -5.23
C ALA A 321 -14.65 -26.38 -5.75
N CYS A 322 -13.85 -25.94 -6.73
CA CYS A 322 -12.71 -26.69 -7.24
C CYS A 322 -11.51 -26.80 -6.27
N PHE A 323 -11.54 -26.13 -5.11
CA PHE A 323 -10.54 -26.28 -4.05
C PHE A 323 -10.86 -27.41 -3.05
N SER A 324 -12.06 -28.00 -3.08
CA SER A 324 -12.44 -29.12 -2.20
C SER A 324 -11.63 -30.40 -2.44
N ALA A 325 -11.01 -30.55 -3.61
CA ALA A 325 -10.31 -31.77 -4.02
C ALA A 325 -11.15 -33.06 -3.87
N GLY A 326 -12.48 -32.94 -4.00
CA GLY A 326 -13.42 -34.06 -3.89
C GLY A 326 -13.92 -34.34 -2.47
N GLU A 327 -13.42 -33.64 -1.46
CA GLU A 327 -13.91 -33.70 -0.08
C GLU A 327 -14.32 -32.31 0.41
N ILE A 328 -15.62 -32.13 0.64
CA ILE A 328 -16.15 -30.88 1.20
C ILE A 328 -16.04 -30.97 2.72
N VAL A 329 -15.28 -30.04 3.29
CA VAL A 329 -15.15 -29.85 4.74
C VAL A 329 -15.80 -28.51 5.12
N PRO A 330 -16.12 -28.25 6.39
CA PRO A 330 -16.65 -26.95 6.81
C PRO A 330 -15.79 -25.76 6.35
N SER A 331 -16.38 -24.58 6.24
CA SER A 331 -15.67 -23.42 5.67
C SER A 331 -14.57 -22.90 6.61
N GLY A 332 -13.51 -22.32 6.03
CA GLY A 332 -12.42 -21.69 6.79
C GLY A 332 -11.08 -22.40 6.72
N VAL A 333 -10.98 -23.48 5.93
CA VAL A 333 -9.73 -24.19 5.67
C VAL A 333 -9.58 -24.52 4.18
N LEU A 334 -8.35 -24.43 3.69
CA LEU A 334 -7.96 -24.74 2.32
C LEU A 334 -7.14 -26.03 2.28
N ASN A 335 -7.60 -27.04 1.55
CA ASN A 335 -6.85 -28.28 1.33
C ASN A 335 -5.68 -28.04 0.36
N ILE A 336 -4.45 -28.27 0.81
CA ILE A 336 -3.24 -28.16 -0.03
C ILE A 336 -2.47 -29.48 -0.12
N SER A 337 -3.12 -30.61 0.17
CA SER A 337 -2.49 -31.94 0.19
C SER A 337 -1.84 -32.31 -1.14
N SER A 338 -2.42 -31.88 -2.26
CA SER A 338 -1.92 -32.17 -3.61
C SER A 338 -0.55 -31.56 -3.91
N CYS A 339 -0.21 -30.42 -3.30
CA CYS A 339 1.11 -29.81 -3.43
C CYS A 339 2.04 -30.10 -2.25
N ARG A 340 1.58 -30.86 -1.26
CA ARG A 340 2.35 -31.34 -0.10
C ARG A 340 2.53 -32.86 -0.15
N PHE A 341 2.84 -33.39 -1.33
CA PHE A 341 3.17 -34.81 -1.57
C PHE A 341 2.13 -35.83 -1.05
N GLY A 342 0.87 -35.41 -0.89
CA GLY A 342 -0.22 -36.24 -0.36
C GLY A 342 -0.36 -36.24 1.17
N THR A 343 0.47 -35.49 1.89
CA THR A 343 0.26 -35.21 3.31
C THR A 343 -1.05 -34.42 3.48
N PRO A 344 -1.93 -34.79 4.44
CA PRO A 344 -3.25 -34.17 4.61
C PRO A 344 -3.17 -32.77 5.25
N VAL A 345 -2.52 -31.82 4.57
CA VAL A 345 -2.29 -30.45 5.05
C VAL A 345 -3.43 -29.52 4.66
N PHE A 346 -3.95 -28.79 5.64
CA PHE A 346 -5.01 -27.79 5.50
C PHE A 346 -4.54 -26.44 6.04
N MET A 347 -4.62 -25.41 5.20
CA MET A 347 -4.24 -24.04 5.59
C MET A 347 -5.46 -23.27 6.09
N SER A 348 -5.30 -22.48 7.14
CA SER A 348 -6.33 -21.57 7.66
C SER A 348 -5.70 -20.24 8.07
N PHE A 349 -6.52 -19.30 8.55
CA PHE A 349 -6.00 -18.22 9.37
C PHE A 349 -5.67 -18.73 10.79
N PRO A 350 -4.75 -18.05 11.52
CA PRO A 350 -4.37 -18.45 12.87
C PRO A 350 -5.56 -18.58 13.83
N HIS A 351 -5.47 -19.58 14.71
CA HIS A 351 -6.51 -20.06 15.62
C HIS A 351 -7.86 -20.29 14.94
N PHE A 352 -7.87 -20.70 13.67
CA PHE A 352 -9.09 -20.83 12.86
C PHE A 352 -9.95 -19.55 12.82
N TYR A 353 -9.30 -18.38 12.84
CA TYR A 353 -10.00 -17.09 12.72
C TYR A 353 -10.89 -17.04 11.46
N GLY A 354 -12.18 -16.75 11.67
CA GLY A 354 -13.17 -16.67 10.59
C GLY A 354 -13.61 -18.03 10.00
N ALA A 355 -13.21 -19.15 10.60
CA ALA A 355 -13.63 -20.48 10.20
C ALA A 355 -14.91 -20.93 10.95
N ASP A 356 -15.48 -22.04 10.49
CA ASP A 356 -16.61 -22.70 11.15
C ASP A 356 -16.26 -23.16 12.58
N GLU A 357 -17.18 -23.01 13.53
CA GLU A 357 -16.97 -23.42 14.92
C GLU A 357 -16.67 -24.92 15.06
N TYR A 358 -16.99 -25.73 14.05
CA TYR A 358 -16.55 -27.12 13.93
C TYR A 358 -15.08 -27.31 14.30
N TYR A 359 -14.18 -26.45 13.83
CA TYR A 359 -12.74 -26.55 14.09
C TYR A 359 -12.37 -26.22 15.53
N LEU A 360 -12.92 -25.13 16.06
CA LEU A 360 -12.69 -24.71 17.44
C LEU A 360 -13.24 -25.72 18.45
N ASN A 361 -14.31 -26.43 18.09
CA ASN A 361 -14.92 -27.44 18.95
C ASN A 361 -14.13 -28.76 19.02
N GLN A 362 -13.13 -28.96 18.15
CA GLN A 362 -12.33 -30.20 18.11
C GLN A 362 -11.13 -30.20 19.07
N VAL A 363 -10.63 -29.04 19.46
CA VAL A 363 -9.40 -28.89 20.26
C VAL A 363 -9.60 -27.85 21.36
N GLU A 364 -8.74 -27.87 22.38
CA GLU A 364 -8.68 -26.86 23.43
C GLU A 364 -7.41 -26.00 23.30
N GLY A 365 -7.48 -24.74 23.74
CA GLY A 365 -6.33 -23.83 23.74
C GLY A 365 -6.28 -22.80 22.60
N LEU A 366 -7.27 -22.79 21.70
CA LEU A 366 -7.34 -21.80 20.62
C LEU A 366 -8.14 -20.56 21.02
N ASN A 367 -7.66 -19.37 20.60
CA ASN A 367 -8.31 -18.10 20.88
C ASN A 367 -8.24 -17.15 19.66
N PRO A 368 -9.17 -17.25 18.69
CA PRO A 368 -9.15 -16.42 17.49
C PRO A 368 -9.36 -14.93 17.78
N ASP A 369 -8.45 -14.08 17.29
CA ASP A 369 -8.49 -12.62 17.43
C ASP A 369 -8.25 -11.96 16.07
N LYS A 370 -9.14 -11.04 15.65
CA LYS A 370 -9.02 -10.35 14.36
C LYS A 370 -7.72 -9.55 14.22
N SER A 371 -7.33 -8.81 15.25
CA SER A 371 -6.16 -7.93 15.22
C SER A 371 -4.85 -8.71 15.04
N LYS A 372 -4.81 -9.91 15.63
CA LYS A 372 -3.63 -10.80 15.59
C LYS A 372 -3.64 -11.77 14.42
N HIS A 373 -4.79 -12.25 13.98
CA HIS A 373 -4.88 -13.42 13.10
C HIS A 373 -5.44 -13.12 11.71
N GLN A 374 -5.80 -11.87 11.41
CA GLN A 374 -6.21 -11.50 10.07
C GLN A 374 -5.01 -11.33 9.14
N LEU A 375 -5.07 -11.96 7.96
CA LEU A 375 -4.21 -11.67 6.81
C LEU A 375 -4.64 -10.32 6.19
N TYR A 376 -3.69 -9.41 5.98
CA TYR A 376 -3.99 -8.17 5.25
C TYR A 376 -2.79 -7.61 4.48
N MET A 377 -3.11 -6.74 3.53
CA MET A 377 -2.18 -5.98 2.73
C MET A 377 -2.78 -4.58 2.51
N THR A 378 -2.13 -3.57 3.09
CA THR A 378 -2.50 -2.17 2.94
C THR A 378 -1.73 -1.57 1.80
N MET A 379 -2.44 -1.07 0.79
CA MET A 379 -1.90 -0.65 -0.49
C MET A 379 -2.09 0.84 -0.72
N GLU A 380 -1.07 1.52 -1.24
CA GLU A 380 -1.25 2.85 -1.81
C GLU A 380 -1.97 2.72 -3.17
N PRO A 381 -3.16 3.34 -3.34
CA PRO A 381 -4.01 3.03 -4.49
C PRO A 381 -3.55 3.64 -5.82
N THR A 382 -2.79 4.73 -5.81
CA THR A 382 -2.39 5.45 -7.03
C THR A 382 -1.34 4.67 -7.82
N MET A 383 -0.32 4.18 -7.12
CA MET A 383 0.84 3.47 -7.66
C MET A 383 0.71 1.95 -7.54
N GLY A 384 -0.13 1.44 -6.64
CA GLY A 384 -0.27 0.00 -6.41
C GLY A 384 0.89 -0.59 -5.59
N ILE A 385 1.41 0.15 -4.61
CA ILE A 385 2.56 -0.23 -3.79
C ILE A 385 2.08 -0.67 -2.39
N PRO A 386 2.54 -1.82 -1.87
CA PRO A 386 2.24 -2.24 -0.50
C PRO A 386 2.92 -1.32 0.53
N LEU A 387 2.16 -0.87 1.53
CA LEU A 387 2.63 0.00 2.62
C LEU A 387 2.84 -0.78 3.93
N ASP A 388 1.91 -1.69 4.24
CA ASP A 388 1.97 -2.56 5.42
C ASP A 388 1.32 -3.90 5.08
N VAL A 389 2.00 -5.01 5.35
CA VAL A 389 1.54 -6.35 4.97
C VAL A 389 1.81 -7.30 6.13
N ALA A 390 0.75 -7.95 6.61
CA ALA A 390 0.85 -9.04 7.57
C ALA A 390 0.30 -10.32 6.92
N ALA A 391 1.21 -11.15 6.41
CA ALA A 391 0.88 -12.45 5.84
C ALA A 391 0.82 -13.51 6.93
N ARG A 392 -0.39 -13.92 7.31
CA ARG A 392 -0.63 -14.81 8.46
C ARG A 392 -1.36 -16.07 8.04
N PHE A 393 -0.76 -17.22 8.29
CA PHE A 393 -1.34 -18.52 7.96
C PHE A 393 -1.06 -19.56 9.03
N GLN A 394 -2.00 -20.48 9.21
CA GLN A 394 -1.88 -21.63 10.09
C GLN A 394 -1.87 -22.91 9.28
N LEU A 395 -0.95 -23.79 9.67
CA LEU A 395 -0.85 -25.14 9.15
C LEU A 395 -1.60 -26.09 10.08
N ASN A 396 -2.53 -26.83 9.51
CA ASN A 396 -3.30 -27.86 10.20
C ASN A 396 -3.12 -29.20 9.49
N ILE A 397 -3.15 -30.27 10.26
CA ILE A 397 -3.08 -31.64 9.75
C ILE A 397 -4.41 -32.32 10.02
N MET A 398 -5.06 -32.82 8.96
CA MET A 398 -6.27 -33.61 9.12
C MET A 398 -5.89 -35.03 9.53
N LEU A 399 -6.20 -35.36 10.78
CA LEU A 399 -6.13 -36.69 11.32
C LEU A 399 -7.48 -37.39 11.10
N GLU A 400 -7.44 -38.64 10.65
CA GLU A 400 -8.64 -39.47 10.49
C GLU A 400 -8.31 -40.97 10.62
N SER A 401 -9.35 -41.78 10.82
CA SER A 401 -9.22 -43.23 10.98
C SER A 401 -8.77 -43.92 9.69
N HIS A 402 -7.77 -44.81 9.82
CA HIS A 402 -7.30 -45.74 8.80
C HIS A 402 -7.49 -47.19 9.27
N PRO A 403 -8.61 -47.86 8.92
CA PRO A 403 -9.00 -49.14 9.52
C PRO A 403 -8.00 -50.31 9.38
N ASN A 404 -7.08 -50.23 8.42
CA ASN A 404 -6.09 -51.30 8.19
C ASN A 404 -4.71 -50.98 8.76
N ILE A 405 -4.53 -49.82 9.41
CA ILE A 405 -3.27 -49.35 9.95
C ILE A 405 -3.45 -49.14 11.46
N ALA A 406 -2.90 -50.07 12.26
CA ALA A 406 -3.17 -50.16 13.70
C ALA A 406 -2.88 -48.86 14.48
N LEU A 407 -1.86 -48.10 14.05
CA LEU A 407 -1.52 -46.82 14.67
C LEU A 407 -2.68 -45.81 14.61
N TYR A 408 -3.42 -45.80 13.48
CA TYR A 408 -4.49 -44.85 13.17
C TYR A 408 -5.88 -45.50 13.05
N GLU A 409 -6.09 -46.73 13.54
CA GLU A 409 -7.35 -47.47 13.34
C GLU A 409 -8.55 -46.78 14.03
N ASP A 410 -8.37 -46.31 15.27
CA ASP A 410 -9.44 -45.73 16.10
C ASP A 410 -9.19 -44.26 16.48
N VAL A 411 -8.51 -43.50 15.61
CA VAL A 411 -8.27 -42.07 15.87
C VAL A 411 -9.48 -41.22 15.43
N PRO A 412 -9.81 -40.15 16.16
CA PRO A 412 -10.90 -39.26 15.79
C PRO A 412 -10.56 -38.49 14.51
N ARG A 413 -11.62 -38.07 13.79
CA ARG A 413 -11.46 -37.11 12.70
C ARG A 413 -11.30 -35.70 13.28
N THR A 414 -10.08 -35.16 13.20
CA THR A 414 -9.72 -33.88 13.82
C THR A 414 -8.78 -33.09 12.91
N PHE A 415 -9.00 -31.78 12.76
CA PHE A 415 -8.06 -30.87 12.12
C PHE A 415 -7.14 -30.31 13.20
N LEU A 416 -5.96 -30.90 13.36
CA LEU A 416 -5.03 -30.55 14.43
C LEU A 416 -4.10 -29.41 13.97
N PRO A 417 -4.16 -28.22 14.59
CA PRO A 417 -3.18 -27.17 14.38
C PRO A 417 -1.79 -27.63 14.78
N VAL A 418 -0.79 -27.30 13.95
CA VAL A 418 0.61 -27.61 14.22
C VAL A 418 1.41 -26.36 14.55
N LEU A 419 1.29 -25.36 13.67
CA LEU A 419 1.92 -24.06 13.83
C LEU A 419 1.17 -23.02 13.03
N TRP A 420 1.37 -21.76 13.37
CA TRP A 420 1.07 -20.65 12.50
C TRP A 420 2.27 -19.74 12.38
N PHE A 421 2.32 -18.96 11.30
CA PHE A 421 3.40 -18.03 11.07
C PHE A 421 2.87 -16.71 10.55
N GLU A 422 3.63 -15.66 10.85
CA GLU A 422 3.43 -14.30 10.37
C GLU A 422 4.68 -13.85 9.64
N GLN A 423 4.50 -13.40 8.40
CA GLN A 423 5.50 -12.60 7.71
C GLN A 423 4.99 -11.16 7.67
N HIS A 424 5.62 -10.29 8.47
CA HIS A 424 5.22 -8.90 8.62
C HIS A 424 6.26 -7.98 8.00
N VAL A 425 5.77 -7.04 7.18
CA VAL A 425 6.58 -6.01 6.55
C VAL A 425 5.83 -4.70 6.51
N THR A 426 6.47 -3.66 7.04
CA THR A 426 5.99 -2.28 6.99
C THR A 426 7.00 -1.43 6.25
N MET A 427 6.52 -0.52 5.42
CA MET A 427 7.34 0.44 4.69
C MET A 427 8.16 1.27 5.66
N THR A 428 9.47 1.39 5.42
CA THR A 428 10.33 2.23 6.28
C THR A 428 10.02 3.72 6.07
N PRO A 429 10.34 4.59 7.07
CA PRO A 429 10.15 6.04 6.97
C PRO A 429 10.85 6.68 5.76
N GLU A 430 11.99 6.14 5.34
CA GLU A 430 12.74 6.65 4.19
C GLU A 430 11.96 6.46 2.89
N PHE A 431 11.47 5.24 2.64
CA PHE A 431 10.70 4.93 1.42
C PHE A 431 9.32 5.57 1.43
N SER A 432 8.63 5.58 2.58
CA SER A 432 7.34 6.26 2.69
C SER A 432 7.47 7.77 2.43
N GLY A 433 8.57 8.41 2.86
CA GLY A 433 8.86 9.80 2.53
C GLY A 433 8.98 10.10 1.04
N GLU A 434 9.64 9.22 0.27
CA GLU A 434 9.76 9.36 -1.19
C GLU A 434 8.39 9.20 -1.89
N ILE A 435 7.62 8.19 -1.47
CA ILE A 435 6.28 7.94 -2.01
C ILE A 435 5.35 9.11 -1.70
N ALA A 436 5.32 9.59 -0.46
CA ALA A 436 4.50 10.74 -0.05
C ALA A 436 4.86 12.00 -0.85
N GLN A 437 6.15 12.26 -1.08
CA GLN A 437 6.59 13.35 -1.94
C GLN A 437 6.08 13.21 -3.37
N ALA A 438 6.24 12.03 -3.98
CA ALA A 438 5.76 11.77 -5.34
C ALA A 438 4.24 11.97 -5.46
N LEU A 439 3.46 11.49 -4.49
CA LEU A 439 2.00 11.67 -4.44
C LEU A 439 1.57 13.14 -4.26
N SER A 440 2.39 13.96 -3.62
CA SER A 440 2.10 15.38 -3.38
C SER A 440 2.33 16.29 -4.61
N ILE A 441 3.11 15.83 -5.60
CA ILE A 441 3.53 16.63 -6.76
C ILE A 441 2.33 17.17 -7.56
N PRO A 442 1.33 16.36 -7.96
CA PRO A 442 0.18 16.85 -8.73
C PRO A 442 -0.64 17.92 -7.97
N THR A 443 -0.85 17.71 -6.67
CA THR A 443 -1.61 18.63 -5.82
C THR A 443 -0.86 19.95 -5.66
N THR A 444 0.45 19.88 -5.41
CA THR A 444 1.32 21.05 -5.30
C THR A 444 1.37 21.83 -6.60
N ALA A 445 1.56 21.14 -7.74
CA ALA A 445 1.54 21.77 -9.06
C ALA A 445 0.21 22.47 -9.35
N ARG A 446 -0.92 21.85 -8.98
CA ARG A 446 -2.24 22.46 -9.13
C ARG A 446 -2.39 23.74 -8.30
N ILE A 447 -1.95 23.72 -7.04
CA ILE A 447 -1.97 24.89 -6.15
C ILE A 447 -1.10 26.01 -6.72
N CYS A 448 0.14 25.69 -7.14
CA CYS A 448 1.04 26.64 -7.80
C CYS A 448 0.41 27.21 -9.08
N GLY A 449 -0.24 26.37 -9.89
CA GLY A 449 -0.95 26.79 -11.10
C GLY A 449 -2.07 27.79 -10.80
N ILE A 450 -2.90 27.52 -9.78
CA ILE A 450 -3.96 28.43 -9.34
C ILE A 450 -3.38 29.78 -8.87
N ALA A 451 -2.30 29.75 -8.09
CA ALA A 451 -1.63 30.98 -7.65
C ALA A 451 -1.09 31.80 -8.84
N MET A 452 -0.48 31.13 -9.83
CA MET A 452 0.01 31.77 -11.06
C MET A 452 -1.13 32.36 -11.90
N LEU A 453 -2.29 31.72 -11.97
CA LEU A 453 -3.47 32.25 -12.64
C LEU A 453 -3.95 33.55 -11.98
N ILE A 454 -4.03 33.58 -10.64
CA ILE A 454 -4.45 34.76 -9.87
C ILE A 454 -3.46 35.92 -10.09
N VAL A 455 -2.16 35.66 -9.93
CA VAL A 455 -1.12 36.69 -10.12
C VAL A 455 -1.10 37.18 -11.57
N GLY A 456 -1.19 36.26 -12.54
CA GLY A 456 -1.25 36.59 -13.96
C GLY A 456 -2.45 37.47 -14.31
N ALA A 457 -3.63 37.15 -13.79
CA ALA A 457 -4.83 37.95 -13.96
C ALA A 457 -4.68 39.36 -13.36
N ILE A 458 -4.10 39.48 -12.16
CA ILE A 458 -3.81 40.77 -11.51
C ILE A 458 -2.87 41.61 -12.38
N LEU A 459 -1.79 41.03 -12.92
CA LEU A 459 -0.83 41.74 -13.76
C LEU A 459 -1.44 42.23 -15.07
N ILE A 460 -2.31 41.42 -15.70
CA ILE A 460 -3.03 41.80 -16.91
C ILE A 460 -4.00 42.94 -16.59
N ALA A 461 -4.79 42.82 -15.51
CA ALA A 461 -5.77 43.81 -15.08
C ALA A 461 -5.16 45.11 -14.55
N TRP A 462 -3.93 45.08 -14.03
CA TRP A 462 -3.23 46.26 -13.52
C TRP A 462 -3.04 47.32 -14.61
N THR A 463 -2.77 46.90 -15.85
CA THR A 463 -2.51 47.84 -16.94
C THR A 463 -3.73 48.68 -17.37
N PRO A 464 -4.95 48.14 -17.57
CA PRO A 464 -6.15 48.96 -17.79
C PRO A 464 -6.58 49.71 -16.52
N ILE A 465 -6.48 49.11 -15.33
CA ILE A 465 -6.84 49.79 -14.07
C ILE A 465 -5.96 51.02 -13.85
N ALA A 466 -4.64 50.91 -14.03
CA ALA A 466 -3.73 52.05 -13.93
C ALA A 466 -4.03 53.13 -14.98
N ARG A 467 -4.51 52.76 -16.17
CA ARG A 467 -4.96 53.73 -17.19
C ARG A 467 -6.22 54.47 -16.75
N LEU A 468 -7.23 53.75 -16.24
CA LEU A 468 -8.47 54.34 -15.74
C LEU A 468 -8.21 55.28 -14.54
N LEU A 469 -7.35 54.87 -13.61
CA LEU A 469 -6.94 55.72 -12.48
C LEU A 469 -6.16 56.95 -12.93
N ALA A 470 -5.29 56.82 -13.94
CA ALA A 470 -4.55 57.95 -14.50
C ALA A 470 -5.43 58.89 -15.36
N GLN A 471 -6.49 58.38 -15.99
CA GLN A 471 -7.50 59.20 -16.67
C GLN A 471 -8.34 59.95 -15.65
N LYS A 472 -8.90 59.26 -14.65
CA LYS A 472 -9.69 59.89 -13.58
C LYS A 472 -8.91 60.94 -12.79
N ARG A 473 -7.60 60.74 -12.55
CA ARG A 473 -6.72 61.76 -11.97
C ARG A 473 -6.52 62.96 -12.90
N ARG A 474 -6.39 62.75 -14.21
CA ARG A 474 -6.30 63.85 -15.19
C ARG A 474 -7.61 64.63 -15.29
N ASP A 475 -8.74 63.95 -15.29
CA ASP A 475 -10.06 64.57 -15.33
C ASP A 475 -10.30 65.42 -14.08
N ALA A 476 -9.95 64.92 -12.89
CA ALA A 476 -10.03 65.68 -11.63
C ALA A 476 -9.11 66.92 -11.59
N VAL A 477 -7.93 66.86 -12.22
CA VAL A 477 -7.03 68.02 -12.34
C VAL A 477 -7.56 69.03 -13.35
N ASN A 478 -8.16 68.58 -14.45
CA ASN A 478 -8.77 69.45 -15.46
C ASN A 478 -10.04 70.15 -14.92
N ASP A 479 -10.85 69.47 -14.10
CA ASP A 479 -12.01 70.09 -13.43
C ASP A 479 -11.58 71.17 -12.41
N ASN A 480 -10.50 70.92 -11.65
CA ASN A 480 -9.92 71.93 -10.75
C ASN A 480 -9.27 73.11 -11.50
N ALA A 481 -8.71 72.86 -12.69
CA ALA A 481 -8.16 73.93 -13.55
C ALA A 481 -9.28 74.74 -14.24
N GLY A 482 -10.38 74.08 -14.63
CA GLY A 482 -11.57 74.72 -15.21
C GLY A 482 -12.30 75.62 -14.22
N THR A 483 -12.48 75.16 -12.98
CA THR A 483 -13.05 75.99 -11.89
C THR A 483 -12.18 77.20 -11.56
N GLY A 484 -10.85 77.05 -11.50
CA GLY A 484 -9.93 78.17 -11.30
C GLY A 484 -9.88 79.18 -12.47
N HIS A 485 -10.19 78.76 -13.70
CA HIS A 485 -10.31 79.68 -14.83
C HIS A 485 -11.66 80.43 -14.81
N GLN A 486 -12.73 79.76 -14.39
CA GLN A 486 -14.06 80.36 -14.25
C GLN A 486 -14.10 81.41 -13.11
N GLU A 487 -13.43 81.15 -11.99
CA GLU A 487 -13.29 82.09 -10.87
C GLU A 487 -12.49 83.36 -11.24
N LYS A 488 -11.41 83.22 -12.02
CA LYS A 488 -10.65 84.36 -12.56
C LYS A 488 -11.46 85.19 -13.56
N THR A 489 -12.30 84.55 -14.37
CA THR A 489 -13.16 85.23 -15.35
C THR A 489 -14.27 86.02 -14.65
N LEU A 490 -14.81 85.48 -13.56
CA LEU A 490 -15.83 86.15 -12.72
C LEU A 490 -15.25 87.34 -11.95
N LEU A 491 -14.04 87.21 -11.40
CA LEU A 491 -13.30 88.31 -10.80
C LEU A 491 -13.00 89.42 -11.80
N GLN A 492 -12.64 89.08 -13.03
CA GLN A 492 -12.34 90.05 -14.08
C GLN A 492 -13.61 90.77 -14.57
N GLN A 493 -14.75 90.07 -14.69
CA GLN A 493 -16.06 90.67 -14.96
C GLN A 493 -16.51 91.62 -13.84
N ASN A 494 -16.36 91.22 -12.58
CA ASN A 494 -16.68 92.06 -11.42
C ASN A 494 -15.77 93.29 -11.31
N LEU A 495 -14.49 93.18 -11.68
CA LEU A 495 -13.57 94.32 -11.75
C LEU A 495 -13.98 95.32 -12.84
N THR A 496 -14.37 94.85 -14.04
CA THR A 496 -14.92 95.73 -15.10
C THR A 496 -16.24 96.38 -14.70
N ALA A 497 -17.11 95.69 -13.97
CA ALA A 497 -18.36 96.27 -13.47
C ALA A 497 -18.10 97.35 -12.39
N ALA A 498 -17.12 97.14 -11.51
CA ALA A 498 -16.72 98.15 -10.51
C ALA A 498 -16.09 99.40 -11.14
N ILE A 499 -15.31 99.23 -12.22
CA ILE A 499 -14.70 100.35 -12.96
C ILE A 499 -15.76 101.16 -13.74
N LEU A 500 -16.81 100.51 -14.25
CA LEU A 500 -17.95 101.19 -14.90
C LEU A 500 -18.76 102.03 -13.91
N VAL A 501 -18.96 101.56 -12.67
CA VAL A 501 -19.68 102.31 -11.62
C VAL A 501 -18.88 103.50 -11.08
N ALA A 502 -17.54 103.45 -11.12
CA ALA A 502 -16.68 104.53 -10.64
C ALA A 502 -16.49 105.71 -11.62
N SER A 503 -17.15 105.70 -12.79
CA SER A 503 -16.90 106.69 -13.86
C SER A 503 -18.08 107.63 -14.20
N ALA A 504 -19.20 107.57 -13.45
CA ALA A 504 -20.31 108.49 -13.67
C ALA A 504 -20.20 109.74 -12.76
N PRO A 505 -20.20 110.97 -13.32
CA PRO A 505 -19.97 112.20 -12.57
C PRO A 505 -21.19 112.69 -11.78
N GLU A 506 -20.85 113.27 -10.64
CA GLU A 506 -21.64 113.93 -9.61
C GLU A 506 -22.34 115.22 -10.12
N LYS A 507 -23.63 115.39 -9.81
CA LYS A 507 -24.34 116.67 -9.68
C LYS A 507 -25.43 116.57 -8.60
N ASP A 508 -25.03 116.78 -7.35
CA ASP A 508 -25.46 117.85 -6.41
C ASP A 508 -26.97 118.26 -6.33
N PRO A 509 -27.47 118.85 -5.21
CA PRO A 509 -27.51 118.41 -3.80
C PRO A 509 -28.89 118.61 -3.11
N LYS A 510 -29.18 117.84 -2.04
CA LYS A 510 -29.81 118.30 -0.76
C LYS A 510 -30.03 117.14 0.24
N LEU A 511 -29.12 117.07 1.22
CA LEU A 511 -29.33 117.00 2.68
C LEU A 511 -30.66 116.39 3.21
N GLY A 512 -30.72 115.42 4.13
CA GLY A 512 -29.70 114.73 4.92
C GLY A 512 -30.30 114.06 6.18
N LYS A 513 -29.50 113.13 6.76
CA LYS A 513 -29.54 112.52 8.13
C LYS A 513 -30.60 111.43 8.35
N THR A 514 -30.30 110.24 8.90
CA THR A 514 -29.41 109.84 10.03
C THR A 514 -29.03 108.34 9.84
N ILE A 515 -27.77 107.91 9.72
CA ILE A 515 -26.77 107.45 10.73
C ILE A 515 -27.27 106.41 11.78
N ALA A 516 -26.42 105.37 11.98
CA ALA A 516 -26.46 104.19 12.85
C ALA A 516 -27.14 102.97 12.19
N GLU A 517 -26.47 101.85 11.89
CA GLU A 517 -25.40 101.17 12.63
C GLU A 517 -24.29 100.65 11.70
N ALA A 518 -23.04 100.77 12.16
CA ALA A 518 -21.84 100.25 11.51
C ALA A 518 -20.94 99.58 12.55
N HIS A 519 -20.37 98.42 12.20
CA HIS A 519 -18.98 97.98 12.51
C HIS A 519 -18.75 96.52 12.01
N PRO A 520 -17.51 96.08 11.69
CA PRO A 520 -16.60 96.59 10.66
C PRO A 520 -16.00 95.47 9.75
N LEU A 521 -15.37 95.91 8.67
CA LEU A 521 -14.51 95.17 7.75
C LEU A 521 -13.12 94.88 8.35
N ILE A 522 -12.58 93.70 8.01
CA ILE A 522 -11.22 93.46 7.46
C ILE A 522 -10.00 93.94 8.27
N GLU A 523 -9.27 92.98 8.83
CA GLU A 523 -7.79 92.97 8.90
C GLU A 523 -7.31 91.62 8.33
N CYS A 524 -6.65 91.60 7.15
CA CYS A 524 -5.20 91.74 6.93
C CYS A 524 -4.43 90.42 7.10
N LYS A 525 -3.99 89.81 5.99
CA LYS A 525 -2.66 89.18 5.88
C LYS A 525 -2.28 88.85 4.44
N MET A 526 -1.40 89.68 3.88
CA MET A 526 -0.46 89.25 2.85
C MET A 526 0.95 89.68 3.26
N VAL A 527 1.90 88.80 2.92
CA VAL A 527 3.37 88.96 2.89
C VAL A 527 4.13 88.72 4.20
N ARG A 528 4.85 87.59 4.25
CA ARG A 528 6.32 87.60 4.41
C ARG A 528 6.95 86.30 3.88
N LEU A 529 7.94 86.52 3.01
CA LEU A 529 8.96 85.59 2.56
C LEU A 529 9.80 85.09 3.75
N ALA A 530 10.35 83.89 3.56
CA ALA A 530 11.62 83.38 4.10
C ALA A 530 11.83 83.43 5.63
N ASP A 531 11.73 82.27 6.29
CA ASP A 531 12.82 81.72 7.11
C ASP A 531 12.49 80.32 7.66
N SER A 532 13.53 79.48 7.73
CA SER A 532 13.66 78.12 8.30
C SER A 532 12.94 76.99 7.54
N ASP A 533 13.57 75.93 7.04
CA ASP A 533 14.84 75.28 7.41
C ASP A 533 15.00 75.15 8.92
N ASN A 534 14.26 74.23 9.55
CA ASN A 534 14.87 73.11 10.27
C ASN A 534 13.82 72.17 10.89
N THR A 535 14.25 70.92 11.07
CA THR A 535 13.73 69.86 11.97
C THR A 535 12.68 68.85 11.47
N LYS A 536 13.24 67.67 11.16
CA LYS A 536 12.97 66.34 11.76
C LYS A 536 11.75 65.52 11.32
N SER A 537 12.11 64.24 11.10
CA SER A 537 11.35 63.00 11.36
C SER A 537 10.47 62.51 10.23
#